data_AF-A0A7K8S5X3-F1
#
_entry.id   AF-A0A7K8S5X3-F1
#
_cell.length_a   1.000
_cell.length_b   1.000
_cell.length_c   1.000
_cell.angle_alpha   90.00
_cell.angle_beta   90.00
_cell.angle_gamma   90.00
#
_symmetry.space_group_name_H-M   'P 1'
#
loop_
_entity.id
_entity.type
_entity.pdbx_description
1 polymer ?
#
loop_
_entity_poly.entity_id
_entity_poly.type
_entity_poly.pdbx_seq_one_letter_code
_entity_poly.pdbx_strand_id
1 'polypeptide(L)'
;SPQCDLQGQWRNELGSNMTILATNRAGTFPGSCHTAVAAASKQILVSPTEGSSSIPVPRDTPPSASLCTTTALDSTAVFVGQCFSGDDGKEVLHTSWLLREKVDSEPDDWKATR
;
A
#
# COMPACT_ATOMS: atom_id res chain seq x y z
N SER A 1 9.96 -20.42 -4.31
CA SER A 1 8.94 -19.62 -3.59
C SER A 1 7.74 -19.42 -4.48
N PRO A 2 6.53 -19.24 -3.95
CA PRO A 2 5.46 -18.66 -4.75
C PRO A 2 5.97 -17.34 -5.31
N GLN A 3 5.79 -17.18 -6.62
CA GLN A 3 6.12 -15.96 -7.33
C GLN A 3 5.10 -14.90 -6.89
N CYS A 4 5.55 -13.73 -6.44
CA CYS A 4 4.76 -12.67 -5.81
C CYS A 4 4.20 -12.99 -4.40
N ASP A 5 5.08 -13.35 -3.46
CA ASP A 5 4.76 -13.26 -2.03
C ASP A 5 4.86 -11.80 -1.58
N LEU A 6 3.75 -11.21 -1.15
CA LEU A 6 3.72 -9.82 -0.70
C LEU A 6 4.48 -9.62 0.61
N GLN A 7 4.67 -10.67 1.41
CA GLN A 7 5.40 -10.57 2.67
C GLN A 7 6.85 -10.16 2.43
N GLY A 8 7.25 -9.03 3.01
CA GLY A 8 8.61 -8.52 2.85
C GLY A 8 8.73 -7.01 2.93
N GLN A 9 9.88 -6.52 2.49
CA GLN A 9 10.19 -5.09 2.41
C GLN A 9 10.10 -4.64 0.96
N TRP A 10 9.34 -3.58 0.72
CA TRP A 10 9.11 -2.98 -0.59
C TRP A 10 9.56 -1.52 -0.56
N ARG A 11 10.07 -1.05 -1.69
CA ARG A 11 10.45 0.35 -1.88
C ARG A 11 9.88 0.86 -3.19
N ASN A 12 9.28 2.05 -3.16
CA ASN A 12 8.79 2.72 -4.37
C ASN A 12 9.83 3.69 -4.94
N GLU A 13 9.53 4.20 -6.13
CA GLU A 13 10.33 5.17 -6.90
C GLU A 13 10.51 6.53 -6.19
N LEU A 14 9.59 6.89 -5.28
CA LEU A 14 9.69 8.09 -4.45
C LEU A 14 10.63 7.89 -3.25
N GLY A 15 11.08 6.67 -2.99
CA GLY A 15 11.95 6.31 -1.87
C GLY A 15 11.22 5.94 -0.58
N SER A 16 9.89 5.85 -0.60
CA SER A 16 9.09 5.33 0.51
C SER A 16 9.35 3.84 0.70
N ASN A 17 9.42 3.40 1.96
CA ASN A 17 9.61 1.99 2.31
C ASN A 17 8.34 1.44 2.96
N MET A 18 8.02 0.21 2.65
CA MET A 18 6.87 -0.51 3.19
C MET A 18 7.29 -1.89 3.67
N THR A 19 6.79 -2.30 4.83
CA THR A 19 6.95 -3.66 5.35
C THR A 19 5.59 -4.31 5.42
N ILE A 20 5.43 -5.44 4.73
CA ILE A 20 4.23 -6.29 4.81
C ILE A 20 4.57 -7.53 5.63
N LEU A 21 3.77 -7.80 6.66
CA LEU A 21 3.90 -8.97 7.52
C LEU A 21 3.12 -10.15 6.94
N ALA A 22 3.23 -11.31 7.59
CA ALA A 22 2.62 -12.54 7.11
C ALA A 22 1.09 -12.42 6.92
N THR A 23 0.63 -12.86 5.75
CA THR A 23 -0.80 -12.92 5.40
C THR A 23 -1.49 -14.06 6.15
N ASN A 24 -2.63 -13.77 6.76
CA ASN A 24 -3.44 -14.77 7.46
C ASN A 24 -4.30 -15.58 6.48
N ARG A 25 -5.03 -16.58 7.00
CA ARG A 25 -5.90 -17.47 6.19
C ARG A 25 -7.05 -16.76 5.49
N ALA A 26 -7.43 -15.56 5.95
CA ALA A 26 -8.46 -14.74 5.31
C ALA A 26 -7.89 -13.84 4.20
N GLY A 27 -6.58 -13.92 3.93
CA GLY A 27 -5.92 -13.07 2.94
C GLY A 27 -5.61 -11.67 3.45
N THR A 28 -5.71 -11.39 4.75
CA THR A 28 -5.36 -10.07 5.31
C THR A 28 -3.98 -10.07 5.94
N PHE A 29 -3.31 -8.92 5.89
CA PHE A 29 -1.96 -8.76 6.41
C PHE A 29 -1.77 -7.38 7.06
N PRO A 30 -1.10 -7.32 8.23
CA PRO A 30 -0.65 -6.07 8.80
C PRO A 30 0.67 -5.63 8.18
N GLY A 31 1.03 -4.37 8.38
CA GLY A 31 2.27 -3.81 7.88
C GLY A 31 2.58 -2.43 8.43
N SER A 32 3.60 -1.82 7.86
CA SER A 32 3.97 -0.43 8.13
C SER A 32 4.49 0.25 6.87
N CYS A 33 4.26 1.55 6.78
CA CYS A 33 4.73 2.40 5.69
C CYS A 33 5.51 3.58 6.26
N HIS A 34 6.68 3.85 5.68
CA HIS A 34 7.51 5.01 5.95
C HIS A 34 7.62 5.81 4.65
N THR A 35 6.80 6.84 4.52
CA THR A 35 6.79 7.70 3.33
C THR A 35 8.04 8.56 3.25
N ALA A 36 8.58 8.77 2.05
CA ALA A 36 9.67 9.74 1.83
C ALA A 36 9.16 11.16 1.58
N VAL A 37 7.86 11.31 1.27
CA VAL A 37 7.24 12.59 0.89
C VAL A 37 5.95 12.83 1.67
N ALA A 38 5.65 14.09 1.96
CA ALA A 38 4.42 14.52 2.61
C ALA A 38 3.92 15.84 2.00
N ALA A 39 2.60 16.00 1.90
CA ALA A 39 1.98 17.22 1.35
C ALA A 39 2.07 18.42 2.31
N ALA A 40 2.09 18.16 3.62
CA ALA A 40 2.24 19.19 4.65
C ALA A 40 3.67 19.19 5.22
N SER A 41 4.14 20.36 5.67
CA SER A 41 5.40 20.54 6.41
C SER A 41 5.36 19.95 7.84
N LYS A 42 4.74 18.79 8.01
CA LYS A 42 4.64 18.05 9.26
C LYS A 42 5.66 16.91 9.25
N GLN A 43 6.07 16.46 10.44
CA GLN A 43 7.06 15.40 10.59
C GLN A 43 6.56 14.07 10.00
N ILE A 44 7.39 13.44 9.17
CA ILE A 44 7.13 12.10 8.64
C ILE A 44 7.34 11.08 9.76
N LEU A 45 6.33 10.24 9.99
CA LEU A 45 6.36 9.15 10.97
C LEU A 45 6.01 7.82 10.28
N VAL A 46 6.55 6.74 10.82
CA VAL A 46 6.15 5.38 10.40
C VAL A 46 4.68 5.19 10.74
N SER A 47 3.93 4.75 9.74
CA SER A 47 2.47 4.66 9.76
C SER A 47 2.05 3.20 9.70
N PRO A 48 1.15 2.72 10.58
CA PRO A 48 0.63 1.36 10.49
C PRO A 48 -0.24 1.20 9.24
N THR A 49 -0.24 0.00 8.69
CA THR A 49 -0.93 -0.34 7.45
C THR A 49 -1.65 -1.68 7.62
N GLU A 50 -2.84 -1.79 7.05
CA GLU A 50 -3.61 -3.02 6.98
C GLU A 50 -3.99 -3.27 5.52
N GLY A 51 -3.85 -4.50 5.05
CA GLY A 51 -4.12 -4.85 3.66
C GLY A 51 -4.81 -6.20 3.51
N SER A 52 -5.26 -6.45 2.30
CA SER A 52 -5.75 -7.76 1.88
C SER A 52 -5.27 -8.08 0.48
N SER A 53 -4.95 -9.35 0.25
CA SER A 53 -4.60 -9.89 -1.06
C SER A 53 -5.64 -10.90 -1.48
N SER A 54 -5.94 -10.96 -2.77
CA SER A 54 -6.68 -12.09 -3.31
C SER A 54 -5.95 -13.38 -2.97
N ILE A 55 -6.65 -14.36 -2.39
CA ILE A 55 -6.08 -15.70 -2.20
C ILE A 55 -5.74 -16.25 -3.59
N PRO A 56 -4.50 -16.74 -3.82
CA PRO A 56 -4.12 -17.27 -5.12
C PRO A 56 -5.08 -18.38 -5.54
N VAL A 57 -5.83 -18.15 -6.63
CA VAL A 57 -6.60 -19.19 -7.30
C VAL A 57 -5.59 -20.13 -8.00
N PRO A 58 -5.83 -21.45 -8.11
CA PRO A 58 -4.85 -22.40 -8.66
C PRO A 58 -4.46 -22.23 -10.14
N ARG A 59 -4.76 -21.09 -10.79
CA ARG A 59 -4.41 -20.80 -12.18
C ARG A 59 -3.69 -19.47 -12.25
N ASP A 60 -2.44 -19.49 -12.74
CA ASP A 60 -1.67 -18.53 -13.55
C ASP A 60 -1.89 -17.01 -13.48
N THR A 61 -2.72 -16.49 -12.57
CA THR A 61 -2.98 -15.05 -12.40
C THR A 61 -2.14 -14.51 -11.26
N PRO A 62 -1.34 -13.45 -11.50
CA PRO A 62 -0.57 -12.81 -10.44
C PRO A 62 -1.49 -12.24 -9.36
N PRO A 63 -1.16 -12.39 -8.07
CA PRO A 63 -2.04 -11.95 -6.98
C PRO A 63 -2.27 -10.44 -7.01
N SER A 64 -3.53 -10.02 -6.93
CA SER A 64 -3.92 -8.63 -6.72
C SER A 64 -3.85 -8.30 -5.23
N ALA A 65 -3.36 -7.11 -4.90
CA ALA A 65 -3.21 -6.62 -3.54
C ALA A 65 -3.94 -5.29 -3.36
N SER A 66 -4.70 -5.18 -2.28
CA SER A 66 -5.29 -3.93 -1.80
C SER A 66 -4.67 -3.61 -0.44
N LEU A 67 -4.20 -2.38 -0.26
CA LEU A 67 -3.45 -1.96 0.92
C LEU A 67 -3.97 -0.61 1.42
N CYS A 68 -4.40 -0.53 2.68
CA CYS A 68 -4.83 0.71 3.31
C CYS A 68 -3.80 1.16 4.35
N THR A 69 -3.17 2.31 4.12
CA THR A 69 -2.20 2.93 5.04
C THR A 69 -2.81 4.16 5.70
N THR A 70 -2.84 4.18 7.03
CA THR A 70 -3.25 5.39 7.76
C THR A 70 -2.03 6.21 8.08
N THR A 71 -1.85 7.36 7.42
CA THR A 71 -0.71 8.23 7.70
C THR A 71 -0.91 9.03 8.99
N ALA A 72 0.17 9.32 9.72
CA ALA A 72 0.12 10.03 11.00
C ALA A 72 -0.36 11.51 10.95
N LEU A 73 -0.89 11.98 9.81
CA LEU A 73 -0.99 13.40 9.44
C LEU A 73 -2.42 13.86 9.12
N ASP A 74 -3.43 13.35 9.85
CA ASP A 74 -4.85 13.61 9.59
C ASP A 74 -5.32 13.18 8.18
N SER A 75 -4.57 12.30 7.53
CA SER A 75 -4.85 11.79 6.19
C SER A 75 -4.75 10.27 6.11
N THR A 76 -5.49 9.69 5.19
CA THR A 76 -5.49 8.24 4.91
C THR A 76 -5.11 8.02 3.46
N ALA A 77 -4.14 7.13 3.20
CA ALA A 77 -3.75 6.75 1.86
C ALA A 77 -4.16 5.29 1.60
N VAL A 78 -4.85 5.05 0.51
CA VAL A 78 -5.15 3.68 0.06
C VAL A 78 -4.37 3.41 -1.21
N PHE A 79 -3.86 2.19 -1.33
CA PHE A 79 -3.13 1.67 -2.47
C PHE A 79 -3.87 0.43 -2.97
N VAL A 80 -3.96 0.30 -4.28
CA VAL A 80 -4.48 -0.91 -4.93
C VAL A 80 -3.56 -1.26 -6.08
N GLY A 81 -3.26 -2.54 -6.24
CA GLY A 81 -2.28 -2.96 -7.21
C GLY A 81 -2.22 -4.46 -7.46
N GLN A 82 -1.21 -4.84 -8.23
CA GLN A 82 -0.93 -6.21 -8.58
C GLN A 82 0.58 -6.42 -8.60
N CYS A 83 1.02 -7.54 -8.03
CA CYS A 83 2.41 -7.92 -8.10
C CYS A 83 2.66 -8.67 -9.41
N PHE A 84 3.77 -8.35 -10.05
CA PHE A 84 4.27 -9.01 -11.25
C PHE A 84 5.67 -9.50 -10.99
N SER A 85 6.03 -10.62 -11.60
CA SER A 85 7.39 -11.13 -11.56
C SER A 85 7.90 -11.25 -12.98
N GLY A 86 8.96 -10.50 -13.30
CA GLY A 86 9.57 -10.51 -14.62
C GLY A 86 10.35 -11.79 -14.90
N ASP A 87 10.72 -11.98 -16.17
CA ASP A 87 11.56 -13.09 -16.63
C ASP A 87 12.96 -13.09 -15.98
N ASP A 88 13.39 -11.94 -15.45
CA ASP A 88 14.63 -11.78 -14.68
C ASP A 88 14.49 -12.16 -13.20
N GLY A 89 13.32 -12.64 -12.79
CA GLY A 89 13.00 -13.02 -11.42
C GLY A 89 12.75 -11.84 -10.48
N LYS A 90 12.76 -10.59 -10.97
CA LYS A 90 12.43 -9.42 -10.13
C LYS A 90 10.93 -9.29 -9.96
N GLU A 91 10.53 -8.98 -8.75
CA GLU A 91 9.14 -8.73 -8.38
C GLU A 91 8.87 -7.22 -8.34
N VAL A 92 7.75 -6.80 -8.95
CA VAL A 92 7.33 -5.40 -9.03
C VAL A 92 5.87 -5.31 -8.65
N LEU A 93 5.56 -4.48 -7.65
CA LEU A 93 4.19 -4.17 -7.27
C LEU A 93 3.75 -2.90 -8.00
N HIS A 94 2.95 -3.06 -9.07
CA HIS A 94 2.33 -1.92 -9.74
C HIS A 94 1.11 -1.49 -8.94
N THR A 95 1.10 -0.24 -8.46
CA THR A 95 0.02 0.30 -7.63
C THR A 95 -0.52 1.61 -8.19
N SER A 96 -1.78 1.88 -7.87
CA SER A 96 -2.37 3.22 -7.86
C SER A 96 -2.74 3.56 -6.43
N TRP A 97 -2.79 4.84 -6.11
CA TRP A 97 -3.14 5.30 -4.77
C TRP A 97 -4.14 6.45 -4.79
N LEU A 98 -4.88 6.59 -3.70
CA LEU A 98 -5.67 7.76 -3.38
C LEU A 98 -5.27 8.26 -2.00
N LEU A 99 -5.04 9.56 -1.87
CA LEU A 99 -4.76 10.21 -0.60
C LEU A 99 -5.97 11.05 -0.20
N ARG A 100 -6.53 10.73 0.96
CA ARG A 100 -7.67 11.43 1.53
C ARG A 100 -7.24 12.30 2.71
N GLU A 101 -7.39 13.61 2.58
CA GLU A 101 -7.15 14.59 3.64
C GLU A 101 -8.40 14.77 4.53
N LYS A 102 -8.19 15.04 5.81
CA LYS A 102 -9.23 15.57 6.68
C LYS A 102 -9.53 17.02 6.27
N VAL A 103 -10.82 17.34 6.17
CA VAL A 103 -11.32 18.70 5.95
C VAL A 103 -12.20 19.14 7.10
N ASP A 104 -12.32 20.45 7.30
CA ASP A 104 -13.07 21.02 8.42
C ASP A 104 -14.59 20.97 8.21
N SER A 105 -15.05 20.88 6.96
CA SER A 105 -16.48 20.89 6.62
C SER A 105 -16.80 20.10 5.34
N GLU A 106 -18.05 19.65 5.18
CA GLU A 106 -18.52 18.93 3.99
C GLU A 106 -18.33 19.71 2.67
N PRO A 107 -18.57 21.03 2.60
CA PRO A 107 -18.32 21.79 1.37
C PRO A 107 -16.85 21.78 0.90
N ASP A 108 -15.90 21.41 1.76
CA ASP A 108 -14.49 21.27 1.41
C ASP A 108 -14.13 19.86 0.91
N ASP A 109 -15.08 18.92 0.85
CA ASP A 109 -14.86 17.52 0.45
C ASP A 109 -14.27 17.38 -0.96
N TRP A 110 -14.71 18.21 -1.89
CA TRP A 110 -14.36 18.11 -3.31
C TRP A 110 -12.85 18.20 -3.59
N LYS A 111 -12.09 18.85 -2.69
CA LYS A 111 -10.62 19.02 -2.79
C LYS A 111 -9.83 18.05 -1.90
N ALA A 112 -10.52 17.17 -1.17
CA ALA A 112 -9.90 16.35 -0.13
C ALA A 112 -9.23 15.07 -0.66
N THR A 113 -9.39 14.73 -1.94
CA THR A 113 -8.84 13.51 -2.54
C THR A 113 -7.83 13.85 -3.64
N ARG A 114 -6.63 13.25 -3.57
CA ARG A 114 -5.61 13.25 -4.63
C ARG A 114 -5.39 11.86 -5.17
#